data_AF-A0A7C6N7P7-F1
#
_entry.id   AF-A0A7C6N7P7-F1
#
_cell.length_a   1.000
_cell.length_b   1.000
_cell.length_c   1.000
_cell.angle_alpha   90.00
_cell.angle_beta   90.00
_cell.angle_gamma   90.00
#
_symmetry.space_group_name_H-M   'P 1'
#
loop_
_entity.id
_entity.type
_entity.pdbx_description
1 polymer ?
#
loop_
_entity_poly.entity_id
_entity_poly.type
_entity_poly.pdbx_seq_one_letter_code
_entity_poly.pdbx_strand_id
1 'polypeptide(L)'
;MMDNKVHKGQEREELHRSIWNIANELRGSVDGWDFKQYVLGIMFYRYISENLTSYINKGEIEAGNKSFDYAKLSDAEAEVAREGLVSSKGFFILPSELFCNVRANAYNDENLNETLERVFKHIEESAKGTESENDFTGLFDDIDVNSNKLGSTVEKRNKKLAEILNYIGDMKLGDYQMINNFKI
;
A
#
# COMPACT_ATOMS: atom_id res chain seq x y z
N MET A 1 16.07 21.77 14.88
CA MET A 1 14.66 21.43 15.14
C MET A 1 13.72 21.89 14.01
N MET A 2 14.09 22.87 13.16
CA MET A 2 13.32 23.23 11.95
C MET A 2 13.48 22.24 10.78
N ASP A 3 14.63 21.55 10.65
CA ASP A 3 14.94 20.75 9.45
C ASP A 3 14.12 19.46 9.31
N ASN A 4 13.70 18.84 10.43
CA ASN A 4 12.93 17.59 10.40
C ASN A 4 11.47 17.77 9.93
N LYS A 5 10.88 18.96 10.08
CA LYS A 5 9.50 19.24 9.62
C LYS A 5 9.43 19.47 8.11
N VAL A 6 10.46 20.09 7.53
CA VAL A 6 10.52 20.37 6.08
C VAL A 6 10.73 19.07 5.30
N HIS A 7 11.60 18.19 5.78
CA HIS A 7 11.91 16.93 5.10
C HIS A 7 10.71 15.97 5.03
N LYS A 8 9.89 15.92 6.10
CA LYS A 8 8.68 15.10 6.19
C LYS A 8 7.56 15.57 5.25
N GLY A 9 7.44 16.88 5.05
CA GLY A 9 6.47 17.45 4.11
C GLY A 9 6.81 17.15 2.65
N GLN A 10 8.10 17.13 2.31
CA GLN A 10 8.58 16.84 0.95
C GLN A 10 8.37 15.38 0.55
N GLU A 11 8.75 14.41 1.40
CA GLU A 11 8.52 12.98 1.12
C GLU A 11 7.03 12.67 0.88
N ARG A 12 6.14 13.36 1.59
CA ARG A 12 4.69 13.20 1.49
C ARG A 12 4.10 13.80 0.22
N GLU A 13 4.54 15.00 -0.18
CA GLU A 13 4.10 15.60 -1.44
C GLU A 13 4.62 14.84 -2.67
N GLU A 14 5.79 14.21 -2.54
CA GLU A 14 6.38 13.36 -3.57
C GLU A 14 5.63 12.03 -3.69
N LEU A 15 5.25 11.43 -2.56
CA LEU A 15 4.34 10.29 -2.49
C LEU A 15 3.04 10.58 -3.26
N HIS A 16 2.32 11.62 -2.82
CA HIS A 16 1.03 12.00 -3.40
C HIS A 16 1.13 12.34 -4.88
N ARG A 17 2.18 13.07 -5.31
CA ARG A 17 2.42 13.37 -6.73
C ARG A 17 2.70 12.11 -7.54
N SER A 18 3.52 11.21 -7.03
CA SER A 18 3.87 9.96 -7.72
C SER A 18 2.62 9.13 -7.97
N ILE A 19 1.75 9.01 -6.97
CA ILE A 19 0.46 8.32 -7.05
C ILE A 19 -0.47 9.00 -8.06
N TRP A 20 -0.61 10.32 -8.00
CA TRP A 20 -1.52 11.07 -8.87
C TRP A 20 -1.11 10.96 -10.34
N ASN A 21 0.20 10.91 -10.61
CA ASN A 21 0.73 10.71 -11.96
C ASN A 21 0.39 9.30 -12.49
N ILE A 22 0.58 8.24 -11.70
CA ILE A 22 0.21 6.86 -12.08
C ILE A 22 -1.30 6.75 -12.36
N ALA A 23 -2.13 7.38 -11.51
CA ALA A 23 -3.59 7.40 -11.65
C ALA A 23 -4.08 8.07 -12.95
N ASN A 24 -3.32 9.05 -13.45
CA ASN A 24 -3.65 9.76 -14.68
C ASN A 24 -3.30 8.96 -15.93
N GLU A 25 -2.16 8.28 -15.93
CA GLU A 25 -1.69 7.50 -17.08
C GLU A 25 -2.64 6.34 -17.44
N LEU A 26 -3.39 5.82 -16.46
CA LEU A 26 -4.34 4.72 -16.65
C LEU A 26 -5.75 5.13 -17.07
N ARG A 27 -6.04 6.43 -17.26
CA ARG A 27 -7.40 6.99 -17.50
C ARG A 27 -7.95 6.74 -18.93
N GLY A 28 -7.35 5.88 -19.74
CA GLY A 28 -7.51 5.85 -21.20
C GLY A 28 -8.72 5.14 -21.84
N SER A 29 -9.65 4.50 -21.12
CA SER A 29 -10.86 3.95 -21.78
C SER A 29 -12.08 3.84 -20.85
N VAL A 30 -13.22 4.34 -21.33
CA VAL A 30 -14.45 4.56 -20.55
C VAL A 30 -15.49 3.51 -20.92
N ASP A 31 -15.39 2.38 -20.20
CA ASP A 31 -16.48 1.55 -19.66
C ASP A 31 -16.05 0.97 -18.27
N GLY A 32 -14.78 1.20 -17.89
CA GLY A 32 -14.09 0.70 -16.70
C GLY A 32 -13.88 1.74 -15.61
N TRP A 33 -14.90 2.56 -15.28
CA TRP A 33 -14.80 3.51 -14.16
C TRP A 33 -14.67 2.79 -12.81
N ASP A 34 -15.50 1.77 -12.54
CA ASP A 34 -15.37 0.97 -11.31
C ASP A 34 -14.06 0.21 -11.28
N PHE A 35 -13.69 -0.44 -12.39
CA PHE A 35 -12.41 -1.16 -12.51
C PHE A 35 -11.21 -0.25 -12.27
N LYS A 36 -11.27 1.01 -12.72
CA LYS A 36 -10.24 2.02 -12.46
C LYS A 36 -10.10 2.32 -10.97
N GLN A 37 -11.18 2.35 -10.19
CA GLN A 37 -11.09 2.56 -8.73
C GLN A 37 -10.41 1.39 -8.03
N TYR A 38 -10.76 0.14 -8.39
CA TYR A 38 -10.02 -1.03 -7.88
C TYR A 38 -8.55 -0.98 -8.26
N VAL A 39 -8.23 -0.65 -9.51
CA VAL A 39 -6.83 -0.58 -9.96
C VAL A 39 -6.08 0.52 -9.22
N LEU A 40 -6.64 1.72 -9.11
CA LEU A 40 -6.00 2.84 -8.42
C LEU A 40 -5.76 2.54 -6.95
N GLY A 41 -6.78 2.06 -6.25
CA GLY A 41 -6.70 1.71 -4.84
C GLY A 41 -5.70 0.59 -4.55
N ILE A 42 -5.70 -0.47 -5.37
CA ILE A 42 -4.77 -1.59 -5.20
C ILE A 42 -3.34 -1.20 -5.60
N MET A 43 -3.15 -0.34 -6.60
CA MET A 43 -1.83 0.23 -6.90
C MET A 43 -1.31 1.10 -5.75
N PHE A 44 -2.16 1.91 -5.14
CA PHE A 44 -1.79 2.69 -3.97
C PHE A 44 -1.36 1.76 -2.82
N TYR A 45 -2.17 0.73 -2.54
CA TYR A 45 -1.85 -0.29 -1.55
C TYR A 45 -0.50 -0.99 -1.82
N ARG A 46 -0.22 -1.35 -3.08
CA ARG A 46 1.09 -1.84 -3.51
C ARG A 46 2.20 -0.84 -3.18
N TYR A 47 2.03 0.41 -3.61
CA TYR A 47 3.01 1.46 -3.43
C TYR A 47 3.36 1.65 -1.95
N ILE A 48 2.37 1.82 -1.06
CA ILE A 48 2.63 2.09 0.37
C ILE A 48 3.28 0.88 1.05
N SER A 49 2.90 -0.34 0.64
CA SER A 49 3.50 -1.58 1.15
C SER A 49 4.98 -1.68 0.77
N GLU A 50 5.32 -1.41 -0.50
CA GLU A 50 6.69 -1.44 -1.01
C GLU A 50 7.54 -0.31 -0.38
N ASN A 51 6.98 0.91 -0.26
CA ASN A 51 7.66 2.05 0.34
C ASN A 51 7.99 1.81 1.82
N LEU A 52 7.01 1.33 2.60
CA LEU A 52 7.22 1.00 4.01
C LEU A 52 8.28 -0.09 4.17
N THR A 53 8.16 -1.19 3.42
CA THR A 53 9.12 -2.30 3.46
C THR A 53 10.53 -1.84 3.08
N SER A 54 10.66 -1.05 2.02
CA SER A 54 11.95 -0.52 1.58
C SER A 54 12.56 0.42 2.61
N TYR A 55 11.76 1.27 3.27
CA TYR A 55 12.23 2.18 4.30
C TYR A 55 12.78 1.43 5.51
N ILE A 56 12.03 0.46 6.03
CA ILE A 56 12.43 -0.33 7.21
C ILE A 56 13.67 -1.16 6.87
N ASN A 57 13.66 -1.89 5.75
CA ASN A 57 14.79 -2.71 5.34
C ASN A 57 16.05 -1.89 5.16
N LYS A 58 15.96 -0.70 4.55
CA LYS A 58 17.11 0.20 4.41
C LYS A 58 17.68 0.62 5.76
N GLY A 59 16.84 1.03 6.70
CA GLY A 59 17.27 1.42 8.05
C GLY A 59 17.97 0.28 8.80
N GLU A 60 17.41 -0.93 8.75
CA GLU A 60 17.99 -2.13 9.38
C GLU A 60 19.32 -2.54 8.74
N ILE A 61 19.42 -2.48 7.40
CA ILE A 61 20.66 -2.76 6.67
C ILE A 61 21.74 -1.74 7.04
N GLU A 62 21.40 -0.45 7.13
CA GLU A 62 22.31 0.62 7.56
C GLU A 62 22.76 0.45 9.01
N ALA A 63 21.91 -0.10 9.88
CA ALA A 63 22.24 -0.48 11.25
C ALA A 63 23.07 -1.77 11.36
N GLY A 64 23.36 -2.44 10.24
CA GLY A 64 24.23 -3.62 10.17
C GLY A 64 23.50 -4.95 9.99
N ASN A 65 22.16 -4.96 9.99
CA ASN A 65 21.34 -6.15 9.81
C ASN A 65 21.10 -6.43 8.31
N LYS A 66 22.16 -6.82 7.59
CA LYS A 66 22.17 -6.91 6.12
C LYS A 66 21.16 -7.88 5.50
N SER A 67 20.67 -8.85 6.27
CA SER A 67 19.70 -9.86 5.82
C SER A 67 18.28 -9.59 6.29
N PHE A 68 18.03 -8.44 6.93
CA PHE A 68 16.71 -8.09 7.42
C PHE A 68 15.71 -7.97 6.27
N ASP A 69 14.51 -8.49 6.50
CA ASP A 69 13.39 -8.38 5.56
C ASP A 69 12.08 -8.26 6.35
N TYR A 70 11.55 -7.04 6.40
CA TYR A 70 10.32 -6.72 7.10
C TYR A 70 9.15 -7.62 6.65
N ALA A 71 9.10 -7.97 5.36
CA ALA A 71 8.04 -8.80 4.82
C ALA A 71 8.07 -10.26 5.33
N LYS A 72 9.15 -10.68 5.98
CA LYS A 72 9.32 -12.02 6.55
C LYS A 72 9.16 -12.06 8.08
N LEU A 73 8.99 -10.91 8.73
CA LEU A 73 8.71 -10.88 10.16
C LEU A 73 7.31 -11.44 10.46
N SER A 74 7.13 -11.94 11.68
CA SER A 74 5.80 -12.16 12.20
C SER A 74 5.12 -10.83 12.56
N ASP A 75 3.80 -10.80 12.49
CA ASP A 75 3.01 -9.64 12.91
C ASP A 75 3.29 -9.23 14.35
N ALA A 76 3.51 -10.19 15.24
CA ALA A 76 3.82 -9.94 16.64
C ALA A 76 5.18 -9.22 16.83
N GLU A 77 6.18 -9.57 16.02
CA GLU A 77 7.49 -8.90 16.05
C GLU A 77 7.39 -7.48 15.47
N ALA A 78 6.64 -7.32 14.37
CA ALA A 78 6.46 -6.02 13.73
C ALA A 78 5.65 -5.04 14.60
N GLU A 79 4.71 -5.53 15.41
CA GLU A 79 3.86 -4.72 16.28
C GLU A 79 4.68 -3.85 17.25
N VAL A 80 5.85 -4.33 17.67
CA VAL A 80 6.79 -3.58 18.55
C VAL A 80 7.26 -2.28 17.88
N ALA A 81 7.32 -2.25 16.55
CA ALA A 81 7.75 -1.08 15.78
C ALA A 81 6.60 -0.12 15.43
N ARG A 82 5.32 -0.46 15.74
CA ARG A 82 4.15 0.32 15.31
C ARG A 82 4.26 1.78 15.71
N GLU A 83 4.48 2.09 16.99
CA GLU A 83 4.51 3.49 17.46
C GLU A 83 5.61 4.31 16.75
N GLY A 84 6.79 3.74 16.58
CA GLY A 84 7.90 4.40 15.88
C GLY A 84 7.63 4.61 14.39
N LEU A 85 7.00 3.64 13.73
CA LEU A 85 6.65 3.71 12.31
C LEU A 85 5.49 4.68 12.05
N VAL A 86 4.45 4.64 12.88
CA VAL A 86 3.37 5.63 12.83
C VAL A 86 3.92 7.03 13.08
N SER A 87 4.83 7.21 14.04
CA SER A 87 5.46 8.51 14.30
C SER A 87 6.34 8.99 13.14
N SER A 88 7.06 8.10 12.45
CA SER A 88 8.01 8.48 11.38
C SER A 88 7.36 8.56 9.99
N LYS A 89 6.50 7.62 9.64
CA LYS A 89 5.86 7.48 8.32
C LYS A 89 4.37 7.82 8.29
N GLY A 90 3.72 7.93 9.45
CA GLY A 90 2.32 8.35 9.55
C GLY A 90 1.30 7.24 9.37
N PHE A 91 1.74 6.01 9.10
CA PHE A 91 0.91 4.82 8.99
C PHE A 91 1.74 3.57 9.33
N PHE A 92 1.07 2.44 9.46
CA PHE A 92 1.68 1.14 9.72
C PHE A 92 0.92 0.04 8.98
N ILE A 93 1.67 -0.95 8.47
CA ILE A 93 1.13 -2.14 7.81
C ILE A 93 1.84 -3.35 8.39
N LEU A 94 1.08 -4.33 8.84
CA LEU A 94 1.63 -5.58 9.33
C LEU A 94 2.28 -6.39 8.20
N PRO A 95 3.32 -7.20 8.48
CA PRO A 95 3.91 -8.09 7.48
C PRO A 95 2.87 -8.93 6.74
N SER A 96 1.92 -9.57 7.44
CA SER A 96 0.87 -10.38 6.80
C SER A 96 -0.06 -9.57 5.88
N GLU A 97 -0.11 -8.25 6.08
CA GLU A 97 -0.97 -7.30 5.38
C GLU A 97 -0.22 -6.54 4.29
N LEU A 98 1.07 -6.81 4.06
CA LEU A 98 1.82 -6.23 2.95
C LEU A 98 1.31 -6.77 1.61
N PHE A 99 1.28 -5.91 0.59
CA PHE A 99 0.83 -6.28 -0.75
C PHE A 99 1.47 -7.57 -1.28
N CYS A 100 2.78 -7.75 -1.09
CA CYS A 100 3.49 -8.95 -1.56
C CYS A 100 2.97 -10.23 -0.89
N ASN A 101 2.66 -10.18 0.41
CA ASN A 101 2.22 -11.33 1.19
C ASN A 101 0.73 -11.64 0.94
N VAL A 102 -0.12 -10.61 0.89
CA VAL A 102 -1.53 -10.77 0.49
C VAL A 102 -1.62 -11.31 -0.94
N ARG A 103 -0.86 -10.75 -1.88
CA ARG A 103 -0.80 -11.25 -3.26
C ARG A 103 -0.34 -12.70 -3.34
N ALA A 104 0.71 -13.07 -2.59
CA ALA A 104 1.25 -14.43 -2.59
C ALA A 104 0.20 -15.46 -2.11
N ASN A 105 -0.67 -15.08 -1.18
CA ASN A 105 -1.73 -15.95 -0.66
C ASN A 105 -3.08 -15.79 -1.38
N ALA A 106 -3.23 -14.83 -2.29
CA ALA A 106 -4.53 -14.38 -2.80
C ALA A 106 -5.40 -15.50 -3.41
N TYR A 107 -4.81 -16.45 -4.13
CA TYR A 107 -5.58 -17.57 -4.71
C TYR A 107 -5.95 -18.67 -3.70
N ASN A 108 -5.32 -18.69 -2.54
CA ASN A 108 -5.57 -19.65 -1.46
C ASN A 108 -6.44 -19.05 -0.33
N ASP A 109 -6.71 -17.74 -0.37
CA ASP A 109 -7.57 -17.07 0.60
C ASP A 109 -9.03 -17.08 0.12
N GLU A 110 -9.81 -18.03 0.65
CA GLU A 110 -11.24 -18.14 0.38
C GLU A 110 -12.04 -16.90 0.84
N ASN A 111 -11.47 -16.07 1.71
CA ASN A 111 -12.07 -14.85 2.26
C ASN A 111 -11.24 -13.60 1.90
N LEU A 112 -10.59 -13.59 0.73
CA LEU A 112 -9.72 -12.50 0.29
C LEU A 112 -10.39 -11.11 0.35
N ASN A 113 -11.68 -11.01 0.04
CA ASN A 113 -12.47 -9.80 0.20
C ASN A 113 -12.42 -9.27 1.65
N GLU A 114 -12.66 -10.13 2.65
CA GLU A 114 -12.62 -9.76 4.06
C GLU A 114 -11.20 -9.44 4.52
N THR A 115 -10.21 -10.16 3.99
CA THR A 115 -8.79 -9.84 4.22
C THR A 115 -8.47 -8.43 3.73
N LEU A 116 -8.81 -8.08 2.49
CA LEU A 116 -8.56 -6.75 1.94
C LEU A 116 -9.32 -5.65 2.69
N GLU A 117 -10.59 -5.87 3.04
CA GLU A 117 -11.38 -4.94 3.85
C GLU A 117 -10.70 -4.65 5.20
N ARG A 118 -10.22 -5.71 5.88
CA ARG A 118 -9.48 -5.59 7.13
C ARG A 118 -8.16 -4.83 6.94
N VAL A 119 -7.38 -5.16 5.91
CA VAL A 119 -6.10 -4.48 5.62
C VAL A 119 -6.32 -3.00 5.40
N PHE A 120 -7.28 -2.62 4.54
CA PHE A 120 -7.57 -1.21 4.27
C PHE A 120 -7.98 -0.48 5.54
N LYS A 121 -8.88 -1.06 6.33
CA LYS A 121 -9.29 -0.50 7.61
C LYS A 121 -8.11 -0.33 8.57
N HIS A 122 -7.22 -1.31 8.71
CA HIS A 122 -6.05 -1.22 9.58
C HIS A 122 -5.07 -0.13 9.14
N ILE A 123 -4.87 0.04 7.83
CA ILE A 123 -4.05 1.13 7.29
C ILE A 123 -4.65 2.48 7.68
N GLU A 124 -5.94 2.70 7.45
CA GLU A 124 -6.61 3.96 7.81
C GLU A 124 -6.58 4.21 9.33
N GLU A 125 -6.85 3.17 10.13
CA GLU A 125 -6.81 3.25 11.58
C GLU A 125 -5.42 3.55 12.14
N SER A 126 -4.36 3.03 11.50
CA SER A 126 -2.98 3.31 11.91
C SER A 126 -2.58 4.77 11.74
N ALA A 127 -3.25 5.49 10.84
CA ALA A 127 -3.00 6.91 10.57
C ALA A 127 -3.85 7.85 11.44
N LYS A 128 -4.85 7.34 12.19
CA LYS A 128 -5.70 8.18 13.05
C LYS A 128 -4.90 8.87 14.14
N GLY A 129 -5.18 10.16 14.35
CA GLY A 129 -4.48 11.00 15.32
C GLY A 129 -3.08 11.44 14.89
N THR A 130 -2.66 11.10 13.66
CA THR A 130 -1.38 11.53 13.09
C THR A 130 -1.56 12.69 12.13
N GLU A 131 -0.46 13.34 11.74
CA GLU A 131 -0.49 14.41 10.72
C GLU A 131 -0.93 13.91 9.32
N SER A 132 -0.95 12.60 9.09
CA SER A 132 -1.38 11.95 7.83
C SER A 132 -2.80 11.37 7.89
N GLU A 133 -3.55 11.57 8.97
CA GLU A 133 -4.93 11.06 9.08
C GLU A 133 -5.80 11.44 7.88
N ASN A 134 -5.73 12.70 7.44
CA ASN A 134 -6.52 13.20 6.30
C ASN A 134 -6.11 12.59 4.96
N ASP A 135 -4.87 12.08 4.84
CA ASP A 135 -4.35 11.49 3.61
C ASP A 135 -4.80 10.04 3.44
N PHE A 136 -5.09 9.36 4.56
CA PHE A 136 -5.56 7.97 4.59
C PHE A 136 -7.06 7.85 4.85
N THR A 137 -7.71 8.84 5.47
CA THR A 137 -9.15 8.77 5.75
C THR A 137 -9.95 8.71 4.46
N GLY A 138 -10.74 7.65 4.29
CA GLY A 138 -11.60 7.42 3.12
C GLY A 138 -10.82 7.13 1.84
N LEU A 139 -9.54 6.79 1.96
CA LEU A 139 -8.66 6.47 0.84
C LEU A 139 -9.13 5.20 0.11
N PHE A 140 -9.71 4.24 0.85
CA PHE A 140 -10.19 2.97 0.30
C PHE A 140 -11.71 2.88 0.23
N ASP A 141 -12.45 3.95 0.57
CA ASP A 141 -13.93 3.98 0.60
C ASP A 141 -14.58 3.63 -0.75
N ASP A 142 -13.91 3.97 -1.85
CA ASP A 142 -14.39 3.69 -3.21
C ASP A 142 -14.15 2.23 -3.65
N ILE A 143 -13.49 1.41 -2.82
CA ILE A 143 -13.19 0.00 -3.14
C ILE A 143 -14.18 -0.93 -2.44
N ASP A 144 -15.28 -1.23 -3.12
CA ASP A 144 -16.23 -2.24 -2.65
C ASP A 144 -15.74 -3.67 -2.97
N VAL A 145 -14.93 -4.25 -2.10
CA VAL A 145 -14.45 -5.64 -2.23
C VAL A 145 -15.57 -6.70 -2.21
N ASN A 146 -16.80 -6.31 -1.84
CA ASN A 146 -17.99 -7.15 -1.84
C ASN A 146 -18.91 -6.90 -3.04
N SER A 147 -18.49 -6.08 -4.01
CA SER A 147 -19.33 -5.67 -5.12
C SER A 147 -19.78 -6.82 -6.01
N ASN A 148 -21.05 -6.79 -6.42
CA ASN A 148 -21.57 -7.69 -7.46
C ASN A 148 -20.88 -7.49 -8.82
N LYS A 149 -20.16 -6.38 -9.02
CA LYS A 149 -19.34 -6.10 -10.22
C LYS A 149 -18.07 -6.96 -10.27
N LEU A 150 -17.56 -7.41 -9.12
CA LEU A 150 -16.42 -8.35 -9.03
C LEU A 150 -16.86 -9.79 -9.30
N GLY A 151 -18.13 -10.11 -9.01
CA GLY A 151 -18.70 -11.43 -9.23
C GLY A 151 -20.00 -11.65 -8.44
N SER A 152 -20.82 -12.57 -8.94
CA SER A 152 -22.12 -12.90 -8.35
C SER A 152 -22.04 -13.81 -7.11
N THR A 153 -20.86 -14.38 -6.82
CA THR A 153 -20.59 -15.26 -5.66
C THR A 153 -19.29 -14.84 -5.00
N VAL A 154 -19.13 -15.13 -3.71
CA VAL A 154 -17.89 -14.83 -2.95
C VAL A 154 -16.66 -15.40 -3.65
N GLU A 155 -16.71 -16.66 -4.08
CA GLU A 155 -15.64 -17.30 -4.84
C GLU A 155 -15.25 -16.53 -6.12
N LYS A 156 -16.23 -16.08 -6.91
CA LYS A 156 -15.97 -15.30 -8.12
C LYS A 156 -15.35 -13.94 -7.81
N ARG A 157 -15.81 -13.28 -6.74
CA ARG A 157 -15.26 -11.99 -6.29
C ARG A 157 -13.80 -12.16 -5.86
N ASN A 158 -13.52 -13.16 -5.03
CA ASN A 158 -12.17 -13.42 -4.52
C ASN A 158 -11.22 -13.83 -5.64
N LYS A 159 -11.68 -14.64 -6.60
CA LYS A 159 -10.91 -14.90 -7.82
C LYS A 159 -10.60 -13.61 -8.60
N LYS A 160 -11.58 -12.70 -8.74
CA LYS A 160 -11.39 -11.44 -9.46
C LYS A 160 -10.42 -10.50 -8.74
N LEU A 161 -10.51 -10.41 -7.42
CA LEU A 161 -9.57 -9.65 -6.58
C LEU A 161 -8.15 -10.21 -6.69
N ALA A 162 -7.99 -11.55 -6.66
CA ALA A 162 -6.70 -12.20 -6.86
C ALA A 162 -6.11 -11.93 -8.26
N GLU A 163 -6.94 -11.91 -9.31
CA GLU A 163 -6.52 -11.49 -10.66
C GLU A 163 -6.04 -10.04 -10.67
N ILE A 164 -6.75 -9.11 -10.01
CA ILE A 164 -6.37 -7.69 -9.93
C ILE A 164 -5.04 -7.51 -9.20
N LEU A 165 -4.86 -8.16 -8.03
CA LEU A 165 -3.61 -8.15 -7.28
C LEU A 165 -2.43 -8.65 -8.11
N ASN A 166 -2.62 -9.75 -8.86
CA ASN A 166 -1.57 -10.28 -9.72
C ASN A 166 -1.28 -9.38 -10.91
N TYR A 167 -2.31 -8.89 -11.60
CA TYR A 167 -2.14 -7.95 -12.71
C TYR A 167 -1.34 -6.72 -12.29
N ILE A 168 -1.70 -6.10 -11.17
CA ILE A 168 -1.00 -4.93 -10.63
C ILE A 168 0.40 -5.28 -10.16
N GLY A 169 0.57 -6.44 -9.52
CA GLY A 169 1.89 -6.89 -9.07
C GLY A 169 2.85 -7.23 -10.22
N ASP A 170 2.33 -7.63 -11.38
CA ASP A 170 3.11 -7.90 -12.60
C ASP A 170 3.38 -6.63 -13.43
N MET A 171 2.68 -5.53 -13.15
CA MET A 171 3.00 -4.25 -13.77
C MET A 171 4.44 -3.87 -13.47
N LYS A 172 5.20 -3.62 -14.54
CA LYS A 172 6.50 -2.96 -14.47
C LYS A 172 6.28 -1.47 -14.22
N LEU A 173 5.90 -1.15 -12.99
CA LEU A 173 6.01 0.20 -12.45
C LEU A 173 7.51 0.46 -12.37
N GLY A 174 8.08 1.08 -13.42
CA GLY A 174 9.53 1.23 -13.58
C GLY A 174 10.17 1.73 -12.29
N ASP A 175 11.29 1.13 -11.91
CA ASP A 175 12.00 1.32 -10.63
C ASP A 175 11.89 2.77 -10.10
N TYR A 176 10.92 3.00 -9.21
CA TYR A 176 10.65 4.32 -8.64
C TYR A 176 11.80 4.84 -7.74
N GLN A 177 12.83 4.02 -7.51
CA GLN A 177 14.10 4.47 -6.94
C GLN A 177 14.85 5.48 -7.85
N MET A 178 14.48 5.61 -9.13
CA MET A 178 15.10 6.56 -10.08
C MET A 178 14.49 7.97 -10.08
N ILE A 179 13.40 8.24 -9.36
CA ILE A 179 12.77 9.59 -9.35
C ILE A 179 13.43 10.54 -8.33
N ASN A 180 14.38 10.07 -7.51
CA ASN A 180 15.12 10.90 -6.55
C ASN A 180 16.45 11.50 -7.07
N ASN A 181 16.71 11.48 -8.39
CA ASN A 181 17.93 12.05 -8.96
C ASN A 181 17.77 13.36 -9.74
N PHE A 182 16.61 14.02 -9.68
CA PHE A 182 16.55 15.43 -10.06
C PHE A 182 16.93 16.31 -8.87
N LYS A 183 18.23 16.61 -8.81
CA LYS A 183 18.79 17.75 -8.08
C LYS A 183 17.92 18.99 -8.27
N ILE A 184 17.63 19.66 -7.16
CA ILE A 184 17.62 21.13 -7.10
C ILE A 184 18.87 21.53 -6.34
#